data_AF-A0A1E4GZB6-F1
#
_entry.id   AF-A0A1E4GZB6-F1
#
_cell.length_a   1.000
_cell.length_b   1.000
_cell.length_c   1.000
_cell.angle_alpha   90.00
_cell.angle_beta   90.00
_cell.angle_gamma   90.00
#
_symmetry.space_group_name_H-M   'P 1'
#
loop_
_entity.id
_entity.type
_entity.pdbx_description
1 polymer ?
#
loop_
_entity_poly.entity_id
_entity_poly.type
_entity_poly.pdbx_seq_one_letter_code
_entity_poly.pdbx_strand_id
1 'polypeptide(L)'
;MTTSAAIGEALGRSLVEALGPDCSTAALVARLLQSSPNGMLDAVRLESAPAGAALRVLTDFERRGWVTAIGQGWTGGPERMPGGIPGFLDGAAAMYSALPHDGRATTVVTFPASTNGVVRALPRTGFSYAGLVSSDEAFARIADAAVNTLTVLTPFLNKDGLDYVVTLFQRTRAVQKVLVVRRYGGALARASERIEELARLGVDVRNYTLPLPKGFETFHAKVILADQDLAYVGSANMTRYERRSMELGVLVDGKAARVVASVVRAVEIVAERVSADRRRPAFPAPASSQEAR
;
A
#
# COMPACT_ATOMS: atom_id res chain seq x y z
N MET A 1 -4.92 24.58 -37.84
CA MET A 1 -4.11 23.67 -37.00
C MET A 1 -3.66 24.45 -35.77
N THR A 2 -4.35 24.30 -34.65
CA THR A 2 -3.94 24.91 -33.38
C THR A 2 -2.72 24.15 -32.86
N THR A 3 -1.58 24.82 -32.77
CA THR A 3 -0.35 24.31 -32.16
C THR A 3 -0.66 23.85 -30.73
N SER A 4 -0.56 22.53 -30.50
CA SER A 4 -0.64 21.95 -29.16
C SER A 4 0.47 22.57 -28.31
N ALA A 5 0.10 23.34 -27.28
CA ALA A 5 1.07 23.90 -26.36
C ALA A 5 1.85 22.75 -25.72
N ALA A 6 3.18 22.80 -25.80
CA ALA A 6 4.05 21.81 -25.18
C ALA A 6 3.78 21.77 -23.67
N ILE A 7 3.59 20.57 -23.13
CA ILE A 7 3.44 20.38 -21.69
C ILE A 7 4.80 20.60 -21.06
N GLY A 8 4.85 21.48 -20.06
CA GLY A 8 6.08 21.71 -19.29
C GLY A 8 6.52 20.44 -18.56
N GLU A 9 7.84 20.25 -18.46
CA GLU A 9 8.46 19.05 -17.86
C GLU A 9 7.92 18.74 -16.45
N ALA A 10 7.77 19.77 -15.61
CA ALA A 10 7.27 19.61 -14.25
C ALA A 10 5.84 19.05 -14.20
N LEU A 11 4.96 19.51 -15.09
CA LEU A 11 3.58 19.02 -15.19
C LEU A 11 3.55 17.59 -15.71
N GLY A 12 4.32 17.30 -16.77
CA GLY A 12 4.43 15.96 -17.33
C GLY A 12 4.89 14.93 -16.28
N ARG A 13 5.95 15.26 -15.53
CA ARG A 13 6.46 14.43 -14.44
C ARG A 13 5.39 14.17 -13.36
N SER A 14 4.76 15.24 -12.88
CA SER A 14 3.70 15.17 -11.86
C SER A 14 2.53 14.29 -12.29
N LEU A 15 2.14 14.30 -13.57
CA LEU A 15 1.08 13.45 -14.11
C LEU A 15 1.48 11.98 -14.14
N VAL A 16 2.69 11.67 -14.63
CA VAL A 16 3.19 10.29 -14.70
C VAL A 16 3.36 9.67 -13.31
N GLU A 17 3.79 10.46 -12.33
CA GLU A 17 3.93 10.04 -10.93
C GLU A 17 2.58 9.80 -10.26
N ALA A 18 1.63 10.72 -10.44
CA ALA A 18 0.32 10.65 -9.78
C ALA A 18 -0.61 9.60 -10.39
N LEU A 19 -0.61 9.46 -11.72
CA LEU A 19 -1.58 8.65 -12.45
C LEU A 19 -1.03 7.27 -12.81
N GLY A 20 0.27 7.16 -13.06
CA GLY A 20 0.95 5.88 -13.31
C GLY A 20 0.23 4.99 -14.33
N PRO A 21 -0.23 3.79 -13.94
CA PRO A 21 -0.93 2.87 -14.83
C PRO A 21 -2.30 3.40 -15.31
N ASP A 22 -2.86 4.40 -14.64
CA ASP A 22 -4.15 5.00 -15.00
C ASP A 22 -4.02 6.04 -16.14
N CYS A 23 -2.83 6.29 -16.69
CA CYS A 23 -2.62 7.25 -17.78
C CYS A 23 -3.55 7.02 -19.00
N SER A 24 -3.89 5.76 -19.33
CA SER A 24 -4.83 5.46 -20.42
C SER A 24 -6.25 5.95 -20.10
N THR A 25 -6.70 5.73 -18.86
CA THR A 25 -7.99 6.23 -18.37
C THR A 25 -7.96 7.75 -18.27
N ALA A 26 -6.86 8.34 -17.82
CA ALA A 26 -6.67 9.78 -17.76
C ALA A 26 -6.74 10.44 -19.14
N ALA A 27 -6.15 9.82 -20.16
CA ALA A 27 -6.23 10.31 -21.53
C ALA A 27 -7.67 10.30 -22.06
N LEU A 28 -8.43 9.24 -21.77
CA LEU A 28 -9.85 9.13 -22.10
C LEU A 28 -10.67 10.24 -21.42
N VAL A 29 -10.52 10.40 -20.10
CA VAL A 29 -11.23 11.44 -19.33
C VAL A 29 -10.88 12.84 -19.85
N ALA A 30 -9.60 13.10 -20.11
CA ALA A 30 -9.14 14.38 -20.66
C ALA A 30 -9.78 14.69 -22.03
N ARG A 31 -9.90 13.70 -22.92
CA ARG A 31 -10.61 13.85 -24.21
C ARG A 31 -12.10 14.14 -24.02
N LEU A 32 -12.75 13.42 -23.11
CA LEU A 32 -14.18 13.64 -22.82
C LEU A 32 -14.42 15.05 -22.29
N LEU A 33 -13.52 15.57 -21.43
CA LEU A 33 -13.58 16.94 -20.94
C LEU A 33 -13.41 17.97 -22.07
N GLN A 34 -12.41 17.79 -22.92
CA GLN A 34 -12.11 18.75 -23.99
C GLN A 34 -13.15 18.73 -25.13
N SER A 35 -13.82 17.60 -25.35
CA SER A 35 -14.86 17.46 -26.37
C SER A 35 -16.27 17.79 -25.87
N SER A 36 -16.46 17.97 -24.55
CA SER A 36 -17.74 18.33 -23.97
C SER A 36 -17.98 19.84 -24.05
N PRO A 37 -19.09 20.32 -24.66
CA PRO A 37 -19.39 21.74 -24.81
C PRO A 37 -19.38 22.53 -23.50
N ASN A 38 -19.70 21.87 -22.39
CA ASN A 38 -19.75 22.44 -21.04
C ASN A 38 -18.79 21.74 -20.06
N GLY A 39 -17.84 20.93 -20.56
CA GLY A 39 -16.94 20.14 -19.71
C GLY A 39 -17.64 19.08 -18.84
N MET A 40 -18.93 18.81 -19.08
CA MET A 40 -19.72 17.89 -18.25
C MET A 40 -19.36 16.43 -18.52
N LEU A 41 -19.10 15.71 -17.44
CA LEU A 41 -18.88 14.26 -17.37
C LEU A 41 -19.93 13.66 -16.43
N ASP A 42 -20.64 12.66 -16.92
CA ASP A 42 -21.55 11.83 -16.12
C ASP A 42 -21.06 10.38 -16.12
N ALA A 43 -21.70 9.54 -15.30
CA ALA A 43 -21.38 8.12 -15.21
C ALA A 43 -21.50 7.40 -16.57
N VAL A 44 -22.44 7.83 -17.43
CA VAL A 44 -22.67 7.24 -18.76
C VAL A 44 -21.47 7.47 -19.66
N ARG A 45 -20.91 8.68 -19.66
CA ARG A 45 -19.71 9.00 -20.46
C ARG A 45 -18.45 8.29 -19.96
N LEU A 46 -18.42 7.93 -18.68
CA LEU A 46 -17.31 7.21 -18.05
C LEU A 46 -17.49 5.69 -18.07
N GLU A 47 -18.55 5.15 -18.66
CA GLU A 47 -18.87 3.71 -18.64
C GLU A 47 -17.75 2.85 -19.24
N SER A 48 -17.00 3.40 -20.21
CA SER A 48 -15.85 2.73 -20.84
C SER A 48 -14.57 2.72 -19.99
N ALA A 49 -14.54 3.46 -18.87
CA ALA A 49 -13.39 3.54 -17.97
C ALA A 49 -13.57 2.62 -16.75
N PRO A 50 -12.53 1.90 -16.29
CA PRO A 50 -12.60 1.16 -15.02
C PRO A 50 -12.90 2.12 -13.86
N ALA A 51 -13.97 1.86 -13.10
CA ALA A 51 -14.50 2.79 -12.10
C ALA A 51 -13.46 3.28 -11.08
N GLY A 52 -12.59 2.38 -10.60
CA GLY A 52 -11.51 2.74 -9.66
C GLY A 52 -10.45 3.65 -10.27
N ALA A 53 -10.06 3.40 -11.52
CA ALA A 53 -9.10 4.25 -12.25
C ALA A 53 -9.72 5.62 -12.56
N ALA A 54 -10.98 5.64 -13.02
CA ALA A 54 -11.71 6.88 -13.29
C ALA A 54 -11.79 7.77 -12.04
N LEU A 55 -12.09 7.20 -10.87
CA LEU A 55 -12.16 7.95 -9.62
C LEU A 55 -10.81 8.54 -9.20
N ARG A 56 -9.71 7.79 -9.32
CA ARG A 56 -8.36 8.29 -9.01
C ARG A 56 -7.95 9.41 -9.96
N VAL A 57 -8.24 9.25 -11.25
CA VAL A 57 -8.01 10.29 -12.27
C VAL A 57 -8.80 11.56 -11.96
N LEU A 58 -10.10 11.43 -11.67
CA LEU A 58 -10.97 12.57 -11.38
C LEU A 58 -10.53 13.29 -10.10
N THR A 59 -10.09 12.55 -9.08
CA THR A 59 -9.52 13.12 -7.85
C THR A 59 -8.24 13.92 -8.14
N ASP A 60 -7.34 13.41 -8.99
CA ASP A 60 -6.13 14.13 -9.40
C ASP A 60 -6.47 15.37 -10.24
N PHE A 61 -7.42 15.27 -11.18
CA PHE A 61 -7.86 16.38 -12.02
C PHE A 61 -8.57 17.47 -11.20
N GLU A 62 -9.34 17.10 -10.18
CA GLU A 62 -9.99 18.03 -9.26
C GLU A 62 -8.95 18.79 -8.44
N ARG A 63 -7.93 18.10 -7.92
CA ARG A 63 -6.78 18.73 -7.22
C ARG A 63 -6.03 19.72 -8.10
N ARG A 64 -6.00 19.50 -9.42
CA ARG A 64 -5.38 20.41 -10.41
C ARG A 64 -6.32 21.52 -10.87
N GLY A 65 -7.56 21.55 -10.39
CA GLY A 65 -8.57 22.53 -10.77
C GLY A 65 -9.17 22.30 -12.16
N TRP A 66 -8.91 21.17 -12.81
CA TRP A 66 -9.37 20.89 -14.17
C TRP A 66 -10.80 20.36 -14.22
N VAL A 67 -11.26 19.76 -13.13
CA VAL A 67 -12.66 19.36 -12.95
C VAL A 67 -13.17 19.81 -11.60
N THR A 68 -14.48 19.84 -11.45
CA THR A 68 -15.17 20.08 -10.18
C THR A 68 -16.34 19.12 -10.07
N ALA A 69 -16.46 18.45 -8.92
CA ALA A 69 -17.59 17.56 -8.66
C ALA A 69 -18.89 18.36 -8.54
N ILE A 70 -19.95 17.90 -9.21
CA ILE A 70 -21.30 18.49 -9.17
C ILE A 70 -22.36 17.40 -9.06
N GLY A 71 -23.05 17.33 -7.92
CA GLY A 71 -24.09 16.32 -7.69
C GLY A 71 -23.58 14.90 -7.91
N GLN A 72 -24.04 14.25 -8.98
CA GLN A 72 -23.68 12.87 -9.36
C GLN A 72 -22.65 12.79 -10.52
N GLY A 73 -22.02 13.91 -10.88
CA GLY A 73 -21.06 13.96 -11.98
C GLY A 73 -19.96 14.99 -11.75
N TRP A 74 -19.29 15.38 -12.84
CA TRP A 74 -18.22 16.37 -12.85
C TRP A 74 -18.42 17.37 -13.97
N THR A 75 -17.91 18.58 -13.79
CA THR A 75 -17.84 19.61 -14.83
C THR A 75 -16.42 20.13 -14.96
N GLY A 76 -16.17 20.95 -15.99
CA GLY A 76 -14.90 21.66 -16.14
C GLY A 76 -14.63 22.55 -14.94
N GLY A 77 -13.43 22.45 -14.38
CA GLY A 77 -13.02 23.25 -13.24
C GLY A 77 -12.57 24.66 -13.63
N PRO A 78 -12.20 25.49 -12.63
CA PRO A 78 -11.78 26.87 -12.85
C PRO A 78 -10.45 26.98 -13.63
N GLU A 79 -9.59 25.96 -13.55
CA GLU A 79 -8.32 25.92 -14.27
C GLU A 79 -8.46 25.21 -15.60
N ARG A 80 -7.95 25.82 -16.67
CA ARG A 80 -8.03 25.25 -18.00
C ARG A 80 -7.00 24.13 -18.17
N MET A 81 -7.47 22.93 -18.47
CA MET A 81 -6.58 21.83 -18.87
C MET A 81 -5.80 22.18 -20.14
N PRO A 82 -4.45 22.04 -20.15
CA PRO A 82 -3.66 22.26 -21.35
C PRO A 82 -4.08 21.32 -22.50
N GLY A 83 -4.14 21.84 -23.73
CA GLY A 83 -4.59 21.06 -24.89
C GLY A 83 -3.75 19.83 -25.21
N GLY A 84 -2.46 19.83 -24.84
CA GLY A 84 -1.56 18.71 -25.05
C GLY A 84 -1.75 17.51 -24.11
N ILE A 85 -2.54 17.65 -23.04
CA ILE A 85 -2.67 16.63 -21.97
C ILE A 85 -3.08 15.26 -22.50
N PRO A 86 -4.13 15.12 -23.36
CA PRO A 86 -4.51 13.81 -23.88
C PRO A 86 -3.38 13.09 -24.61
N GLY A 87 -2.66 13.79 -25.50
CA GLY A 87 -1.58 13.20 -26.29
C GLY A 87 -0.38 12.80 -25.44
N PHE A 88 -0.04 13.58 -24.41
CA PHE A 88 1.00 13.20 -23.45
C PHE A 88 0.61 11.98 -22.62
N LEU A 89 -0.64 11.92 -22.15
CA LEU A 89 -1.13 10.78 -21.37
C LEU A 89 -1.21 9.51 -22.22
N ASP A 90 -1.55 9.60 -23.51
CA ASP A 90 -1.45 8.46 -24.43
C ASP A 90 0.00 7.99 -24.59
N GLY A 91 0.96 8.91 -24.74
CA GLY A 91 2.38 8.58 -24.83
C GLY A 91 2.89 7.92 -23.54
N ALA A 92 2.49 8.45 -22.38
CA ALA A 92 2.79 7.85 -21.09
C ALA A 92 2.15 6.47 -20.94
N ALA A 93 0.90 6.29 -21.36
CA ALA A 93 0.20 5.02 -21.33
C ALA A 93 0.89 3.99 -22.24
N ALA A 94 1.27 4.37 -23.46
CA ALA A 94 2.01 3.52 -24.39
C ALA A 94 3.37 3.11 -23.81
N MET A 95 4.09 4.05 -23.18
CA MET A 95 5.32 3.74 -22.44
C MET A 95 5.05 2.75 -21.31
N TYR A 96 4.00 2.95 -20.51
CA TYR A 96 3.60 2.01 -19.45
C TYR A 96 3.23 0.62 -19.97
N SER A 97 2.56 0.53 -21.11
CA SER A 97 2.20 -0.74 -21.75
C SER A 97 3.40 -1.43 -22.43
N ALA A 98 4.41 -0.67 -22.84
CA ALA A 98 5.65 -1.19 -23.42
C ALA A 98 6.68 -1.61 -22.36
N LEU A 99 6.57 -1.09 -21.13
CA LEU A 99 7.32 -1.61 -20.00
C LEU A 99 6.77 -3.01 -19.65
N PRO A 100 7.64 -4.02 -19.45
CA PRO A 100 7.20 -5.33 -18.99
C PRO A 100 6.33 -5.16 -17.74
N HIS A 101 5.14 -5.78 -17.70
CA HIS A 101 4.22 -5.78 -16.55
C HIS A 101 4.75 -6.53 -15.31
N ASP A 102 6.05 -6.66 -15.20
CA ASP A 102 6.75 -7.11 -14.01
C ASP A 102 6.67 -5.91 -13.05
N GLY A 103 5.64 -5.90 -12.21
CA GLY A 103 5.26 -4.75 -11.39
C GLY A 103 6.45 -4.03 -10.74
N ARG A 104 6.29 -2.73 -10.52
CA ARG A 104 7.35 -1.86 -10.00
C ARG A 104 7.80 -2.38 -8.63
N ALA A 105 9.11 -2.53 -8.47
CA ALA A 105 9.74 -2.74 -7.18
C ALA A 105 10.40 -1.43 -6.75
N THR A 106 9.95 -0.86 -5.63
CA THR A 106 10.57 0.31 -4.99
C THR A 106 11.27 -0.13 -3.73
N THR A 107 12.54 0.24 -3.58
CA THR A 107 13.31 -0.07 -2.37
C THR A 107 12.79 0.74 -1.20
N VAL A 108 12.47 0.05 -0.11
CA VAL A 108 11.96 0.63 1.13
C VAL A 108 12.98 0.44 2.24
N VAL A 109 13.29 1.52 2.96
CA VAL A 109 14.29 1.51 4.03
C VAL A 109 13.69 2.01 5.34
N THR A 110 13.89 1.28 6.43
CA THR A 110 13.72 1.83 7.78
C THR A 110 15.03 2.41 8.24
N PHE A 111 15.05 3.72 8.49
CA PHE A 111 16.20 4.39 9.09
C PHE A 111 16.12 4.30 10.62
N PRO A 112 17.21 3.90 11.30
CA PRO A 112 17.29 3.96 12.76
C PRO A 112 17.34 5.42 13.22
N ALA A 113 16.85 5.68 14.44
CA ALA A 113 16.78 7.04 15.00
C ALA A 113 18.17 7.65 15.28
N SER A 114 19.19 6.82 15.49
CA SER A 114 20.59 7.25 15.60
C SER A 114 21.25 7.26 14.22
N THR A 115 22.07 8.28 13.94
CA THR A 115 22.80 8.40 12.68
C THR A 115 23.80 7.26 12.50
N ASN A 116 23.48 6.28 11.67
CA ASN A 116 24.36 5.16 11.36
C ASN A 116 25.18 5.47 10.09
N GLY A 117 26.38 4.88 9.97
CA GLY A 117 27.30 5.13 8.84
C GLY A 117 26.67 4.91 7.46
N VAL A 118 25.72 3.97 7.34
CA VAL A 118 24.98 3.71 6.10
C VAL A 118 24.13 4.91 5.69
N VAL A 119 23.43 5.58 6.62
CA VAL A 119 22.62 6.77 6.32
C VAL A 119 23.50 7.90 5.77
N ARG A 120 24.74 8.03 6.28
CA ARG A 120 25.72 9.01 5.76
C ARG A 120 26.31 8.59 4.41
N ALA A 121 26.39 7.30 4.13
CA ALA A 121 26.96 6.77 2.90
C ALA A 121 25.95 6.78 1.74
N LEU A 122 24.65 6.62 2.00
CA LEU A 122 23.61 6.52 0.99
C LEU A 122 23.55 7.72 0.01
N PRO A 123 23.66 8.99 0.44
CA PRO A 123 23.73 10.11 -0.50
C PRO A 123 24.90 10.02 -1.50
N ARG A 124 25.97 9.28 -1.15
CA ARG A 124 27.14 9.07 -2.02
C ARG A 124 26.90 8.02 -3.10
N THR A 125 25.80 7.27 -3.05
CA THR A 125 25.43 6.28 -4.09
C THR A 125 24.72 6.93 -5.28
N GLY A 126 24.64 8.26 -5.33
CA GLY A 126 24.06 9.00 -6.45
C GLY A 126 22.54 8.88 -6.51
N PHE A 127 21.98 8.94 -7.73
CA PHE A 127 20.53 9.04 -7.99
C PHE A 127 19.70 7.89 -7.40
N SER A 128 20.29 6.71 -7.18
CA SER A 128 19.58 5.58 -6.56
C SER A 128 19.10 5.86 -5.13
N TYR A 129 19.74 6.80 -4.41
CA TYR A 129 19.29 7.23 -3.09
C TYR A 129 17.96 8.00 -3.14
N ALA A 130 17.74 8.79 -4.20
CA ALA A 130 16.52 9.60 -4.35
C ALA A 130 15.27 8.73 -4.59
N GLY A 131 15.44 7.48 -5.02
CA GLY A 131 14.34 6.52 -5.20
C GLY A 131 14.00 5.70 -3.96
N LEU A 132 14.65 5.93 -2.82
CA LEU A 132 14.35 5.23 -1.57
C LEU A 132 13.10 5.79 -0.92
N VAL A 133 12.21 4.89 -0.50
CA VAL A 133 11.01 5.24 0.27
C VAL A 133 11.20 4.81 1.72
N SER A 134 10.77 5.64 2.67
CA SER A 134 10.82 5.24 4.08
C SER A 134 9.79 4.15 4.37
N SER A 135 10.07 3.24 5.32
CA SER A 135 9.07 2.24 5.70
C SER A 135 7.76 2.86 6.21
N ASP A 136 7.84 3.96 6.96
CA ASP A 136 6.64 4.65 7.46
C ASP A 136 5.79 5.19 6.29
N GLU A 137 6.41 5.79 5.27
CA GLU A 137 5.73 6.25 4.04
C GLU A 137 5.15 5.09 3.22
N ALA A 138 5.92 4.02 3.01
CA ALA A 138 5.46 2.85 2.27
C ALA A 138 4.25 2.20 2.95
N PHE A 139 4.27 2.07 4.27
CA PHE A 139 3.18 1.46 5.04
C PHE A 139 1.93 2.33 5.00
N ALA A 140 2.07 3.65 5.14
CA ALA A 140 0.95 4.59 4.99
C ALA A 140 0.34 4.52 3.57
N ARG A 141 1.19 4.49 2.53
CA ARG A 141 0.74 4.37 1.14
C ARG A 141 -0.06 3.08 0.90
N ILE A 142 0.37 1.96 1.46
CA ILE A 142 -0.38 0.69 1.36
C ILE A 142 -1.72 0.80 2.09
N ALA A 143 -1.74 1.31 3.32
CA ALA A 143 -2.99 1.47 4.06
C ALA A 143 -4.00 2.38 3.35
N ASP A 144 -3.53 3.50 2.80
CA ASP A 144 -4.37 4.46 2.07
C ASP A 144 -4.89 3.88 0.73
N ALA A 145 -4.12 2.98 0.09
CA ALA A 145 -4.49 2.34 -1.17
C ALA A 145 -5.50 1.20 -1.01
N ALA A 146 -5.59 0.58 0.18
CA ALA A 146 -6.47 -0.57 0.42
C ALA A 146 -7.96 -0.18 0.41
N VAL A 147 -8.73 -0.80 -0.48
CA VAL A 147 -10.17 -0.54 -0.66
C VAL A 147 -11.04 -1.69 -0.18
N ASN A 148 -10.65 -2.94 -0.42
CA ASN A 148 -11.42 -4.12 0.02
C ASN A 148 -10.76 -4.76 1.23
N THR A 149 -9.45 -5.00 1.17
CA THR A 149 -8.70 -5.71 2.23
C THR A 149 -7.39 -5.01 2.57
N LEU A 150 -7.12 -4.82 3.87
CA LEU A 150 -5.78 -4.51 4.37
C LEU A 150 -5.30 -5.65 5.27
N THR A 151 -4.23 -6.34 4.87
CA THR A 151 -3.62 -7.40 5.68
C THR A 151 -2.25 -6.97 6.18
N VAL A 152 -2.02 -7.11 7.49
CA VAL A 152 -0.71 -6.99 8.15
C VAL A 152 -0.28 -8.36 8.66
N LEU A 153 0.81 -8.90 8.12
CA LEU A 153 1.44 -10.14 8.54
C LEU A 153 2.75 -9.77 9.25
N THR A 154 2.86 -9.98 10.56
CA THR A 154 4.05 -9.61 11.33
C THR A 154 4.41 -10.63 12.43
N PRO A 155 5.66 -11.12 12.49
CA PRO A 155 6.06 -12.15 13.44
C PRO A 155 6.45 -11.58 14.80
N PHE A 156 6.69 -10.27 14.87
CA PHE A 156 7.08 -9.55 16.06
C PHE A 156 6.27 -8.27 16.15
N LEU A 157 5.67 -8.07 17.32
CA LEU A 157 4.77 -6.97 17.61
C LEU A 157 4.96 -6.56 19.07
N ASN A 158 5.45 -5.33 19.30
CA ASN A 158 5.50 -4.74 20.63
C ASN A 158 4.33 -3.75 20.81
N LYS A 159 4.27 -3.06 21.96
CA LYS A 159 3.19 -2.11 22.26
C LYS A 159 3.12 -0.98 21.22
N ASP A 160 4.24 -0.30 21.00
CA ASP A 160 4.30 0.85 20.09
C ASP A 160 4.06 0.45 18.62
N GLY A 161 4.48 -0.75 18.25
CA GLY A 161 4.17 -1.34 16.95
C GLY A 161 2.69 -1.68 16.79
N LEU A 162 2.02 -2.13 17.84
CA LEU A 162 0.58 -2.35 17.82
C LEU A 162 -0.19 -1.01 17.71
N ASP A 163 0.24 0.03 18.43
CA ASP A 163 -0.30 1.40 18.26
C ASP A 163 -0.18 1.87 16.80
N TYR A 164 0.97 1.59 16.18
CA TYR A 164 1.19 1.92 14.77
C TYR A 164 0.30 1.11 13.82
N VAL A 165 0.17 -0.20 14.03
CA VAL A 165 -0.72 -1.06 13.24
C VAL A 165 -2.19 -0.61 13.37
N VAL A 166 -2.64 -0.23 14.57
CA VAL A 166 -3.96 0.36 14.79
C VAL A 166 -4.14 1.64 13.95
N THR A 167 -3.13 2.49 13.91
CA THR A 167 -3.14 3.71 13.06
C THR A 167 -3.31 3.35 11.58
N LEU A 168 -2.61 2.32 11.08
CA LEU A 168 -2.77 1.86 9.68
C LEU A 168 -4.21 1.39 9.40
N PHE A 169 -4.80 0.63 10.33
CA PHE A 169 -6.19 0.16 10.21
C PHE A 169 -7.25 1.25 10.34
N GLN A 170 -6.93 2.38 10.95
CA GLN A 170 -7.78 3.57 11.00
C GLN A 170 -7.69 4.40 9.72
N ARG A 171 -6.52 4.43 9.07
CA ARG A 171 -6.33 5.17 7.80
C ARG A 171 -7.04 4.55 6.61
N THR A 172 -7.11 3.23 6.57
CA THR A 172 -7.64 2.50 5.42
C THR A 172 -9.16 2.62 5.29
N ARG A 173 -9.64 2.60 4.04
CA ARG A 173 -11.06 2.47 3.70
C ARG A 173 -11.50 1.01 3.55
N ALA A 174 -10.58 0.06 3.71
CA ALA A 174 -10.84 -1.37 3.55
C ALA A 174 -11.95 -1.87 4.48
N VAL A 175 -12.91 -2.58 3.89
CA VAL A 175 -14.01 -3.23 4.61
C VAL A 175 -13.54 -4.43 5.42
N GLN A 176 -12.48 -5.11 4.98
CA GLN A 176 -11.86 -6.22 5.67
C GLN A 176 -10.45 -5.83 6.11
N LYS A 177 -10.13 -6.09 7.38
CA LYS A 177 -8.83 -5.80 7.96
C LYS A 177 -8.34 -7.05 8.65
N VAL A 178 -7.12 -7.49 8.37
CA VAL A 178 -6.58 -8.73 8.91
C VAL A 178 -5.23 -8.45 9.56
N LEU A 179 -5.07 -8.88 10.81
CA LEU A 179 -3.80 -8.88 11.52
C LEU A 179 -3.39 -10.32 11.76
N VAL A 180 -2.38 -10.78 11.04
CA VAL A 180 -1.82 -12.12 11.22
C VAL A 180 -0.52 -12.02 12.02
N VAL A 181 -0.51 -12.66 13.19
CA VAL A 181 0.61 -12.72 14.12
C VAL A 181 0.97 -14.18 14.43
N ARG A 182 2.07 -14.38 15.14
CA ARG A 182 2.46 -15.68 15.69
C ARG A 182 2.55 -15.63 17.21
N ARG A 183 2.47 -16.79 17.86
CA ARG A 183 2.60 -16.91 19.32
C ARG A 183 4.04 -16.62 19.79
N TYR A 184 5.04 -17.11 19.06
CA TYR A 184 6.44 -16.94 19.42
C TYR A 184 6.88 -15.47 19.34
N GLY A 185 7.65 -15.00 20.32
CA GLY A 185 8.09 -13.60 20.38
C GLY A 185 7.05 -12.61 20.93
N GLY A 186 5.94 -13.11 21.51
CA GLY A 186 4.99 -12.28 22.27
C GLY A 186 3.96 -11.50 21.44
N ALA A 187 4.04 -11.54 20.11
CA ALA A 187 3.15 -10.78 19.24
C ALA A 187 1.67 -11.10 19.45
N LEU A 188 1.33 -12.40 19.55
CA LEU A 188 -0.03 -12.83 19.86
C LEU A 188 -0.52 -12.30 21.21
N ALA A 189 0.32 -12.32 22.24
CA ALA A 189 -0.06 -11.82 23.56
C ALA A 189 -0.41 -10.33 23.50
N ARG A 190 0.40 -9.53 22.78
CA ARG A 190 0.14 -8.09 22.57
C ARG A 190 -1.15 -7.85 21.79
N ALA A 191 -1.41 -8.60 20.72
CA ALA A 191 -2.66 -8.48 19.98
C ALA A 191 -3.88 -8.88 20.86
N SER A 192 -3.75 -9.96 21.65
CA SER A 192 -4.79 -10.39 22.58
C SER A 192 -5.10 -9.36 23.68
N GLU A 193 -4.11 -8.62 24.18
CA GLU A 193 -4.30 -7.54 25.17
C GLU A 193 -5.26 -6.45 24.67
N ARG A 194 -5.40 -6.27 23.34
CA ARG A 194 -6.26 -5.24 22.71
C ARG A 194 -7.28 -5.83 21.74
N ILE A 195 -7.65 -7.09 21.93
CA ILE A 195 -8.52 -7.80 20.98
C ILE A 195 -9.89 -7.13 20.80
N GLU A 196 -10.46 -6.56 21.86
CA GLU A 196 -11.75 -5.85 21.80
C GLU A 196 -11.66 -4.55 20.97
N GLU A 197 -10.56 -3.83 21.10
CA GLU A 197 -10.34 -2.61 20.32
C GLU A 197 -10.14 -2.94 18.84
N LEU A 198 -9.32 -3.95 18.55
CA LEU A 198 -9.11 -4.46 17.20
C LEU A 198 -10.44 -4.93 16.58
N ALA A 199 -11.26 -5.65 17.35
CA ALA A 199 -12.59 -6.08 16.92
C ALA A 199 -13.52 -4.89 16.60
N ARG A 200 -13.53 -3.82 17.43
CA ARG A 200 -14.31 -2.59 17.15
C ARG A 200 -13.88 -1.89 15.86
N LEU A 201 -12.61 -2.01 15.48
CA LEU A 201 -12.10 -1.48 14.21
C LEU A 201 -12.40 -2.40 13.00
N GLY A 202 -13.04 -3.54 13.22
CA GLY A 202 -13.32 -4.55 12.20
C GLY A 202 -12.11 -5.42 11.85
N VAL A 203 -11.10 -5.48 12.72
CA VAL A 203 -9.87 -6.25 12.48
C VAL A 203 -10.06 -7.71 12.88
N ASP A 204 -9.83 -8.60 11.93
CA ASP A 204 -9.73 -10.04 12.14
C ASP A 204 -8.29 -10.43 12.55
N VAL A 205 -8.11 -10.76 13.82
CA VAL A 205 -6.80 -11.18 14.35
C VAL A 205 -6.64 -12.68 14.16
N ARG A 206 -5.54 -13.11 13.53
CA ARG A 206 -5.22 -14.52 13.29
C ARG A 206 -3.87 -14.91 13.86
N ASN A 207 -3.79 -16.13 14.39
CA ASN A 207 -2.59 -16.77 14.89
C ASN A 207 -2.11 -17.82 13.88
N TYR A 208 -0.99 -17.55 13.23
CA TYR A 208 -0.27 -18.56 12.47
C TYR A 208 0.87 -19.12 13.33
N THR A 209 0.52 -20.06 14.17
CA THR A 209 1.44 -20.94 14.89
C THR A 209 0.76 -22.29 14.97
N LEU A 210 0.95 -23.09 13.92
CA LEU A 210 0.22 -24.34 13.76
C LEU A 210 1.00 -25.46 14.45
N PRO A 211 0.37 -26.25 15.33
CA PRO A 211 1.04 -27.34 16.02
C PRO A 211 1.44 -28.43 15.01
N LEU A 212 2.66 -28.94 15.13
CA LEU A 212 3.15 -30.12 14.41
C LEU A 212 3.51 -31.22 15.42
N PRO A 213 3.59 -32.50 15.02
CA PRO A 213 4.01 -33.59 15.91
C PRO A 213 5.36 -33.34 16.60
N LYS A 214 6.26 -32.58 15.95
CA LYS A 214 7.49 -32.05 16.53
C LYS A 214 7.61 -30.56 16.20
N GLY A 215 7.40 -29.71 17.19
CA GLY A 215 7.50 -28.26 17.04
C GLY A 215 6.23 -27.61 16.49
N PHE A 216 6.39 -26.58 15.67
CA PHE A 216 5.29 -25.81 15.11
C PHE A 216 5.67 -25.21 13.76
N GLU A 217 4.68 -25.06 12.89
CA GLU A 217 4.80 -24.28 11.67
C GLU A 217 4.57 -22.80 12.00
N THR A 218 5.43 -21.93 11.47
CA THR A 218 5.33 -20.48 11.66
C THR A 218 5.93 -19.74 10.47
N PHE A 219 5.61 -18.44 10.33
CA PHE A 219 6.24 -17.55 9.38
C PHE A 219 7.30 -16.66 10.06
N HIS A 220 8.19 -16.08 9.23
CA HIS A 220 9.09 -14.98 9.60
C HIS A 220 8.96 -13.76 8.66
N ALA A 221 8.08 -13.86 7.67
CA ALA A 221 7.76 -12.79 6.73
C ALA A 221 7.15 -11.59 7.45
N LYS A 222 7.51 -10.37 7.01
CA LYS A 222 6.78 -9.15 7.35
C LYS A 222 6.18 -8.61 6.08
N VAL A 223 4.86 -8.57 6.04
CA VAL A 223 4.11 -8.17 4.85
C VAL A 223 3.01 -7.20 5.26
N ILE A 224 2.85 -6.15 4.47
CA ILE A 224 1.62 -5.35 4.47
C ILE A 224 1.07 -5.40 3.06
N LEU A 225 -0.20 -5.76 2.93
CA LEU A 225 -0.84 -6.00 1.64
C LEU A 225 -2.15 -5.22 1.56
N ALA A 226 -2.26 -4.41 0.51
CA ALA A 226 -3.50 -3.77 0.10
C ALA A 226 -4.11 -4.56 -1.06
N ASP A 227 -5.31 -5.08 -0.82
CA ASP A 227 -6.06 -5.89 -1.79
C ASP A 227 -5.19 -7.03 -2.31
N GLN A 228 -4.90 -7.02 -3.62
CA GLN A 228 -3.97 -7.94 -4.27
C GLN A 228 -2.95 -7.19 -5.14
N ASP A 229 -2.93 -5.86 -5.06
CA ASP A 229 -2.29 -5.02 -6.08
C ASP A 229 -1.10 -4.21 -5.55
N LEU A 230 -0.92 -4.11 -4.23
CA LEU A 230 0.22 -3.41 -3.63
C LEU A 230 0.66 -4.09 -2.34
N ALA A 231 1.93 -4.48 -2.26
CA ALA A 231 2.48 -5.19 -1.11
C ALA A 231 3.86 -4.65 -0.71
N TYR A 232 4.11 -4.53 0.59
CA TYR A 232 5.45 -4.47 1.14
C TYR A 232 5.90 -5.87 1.55
N VAL A 233 7.13 -6.24 1.22
CA VAL A 233 7.81 -7.42 1.77
C VAL A 233 9.22 -7.01 2.21
N GLY A 234 9.59 -7.31 3.45
CA GLY A 234 10.94 -6.96 3.92
C GLY A 234 11.23 -7.38 5.35
N SER A 235 12.26 -6.77 5.92
CA SER A 235 12.78 -7.10 7.25
C SER A 235 12.19 -6.24 8.38
N ALA A 236 11.45 -5.17 8.07
CA ALA A 236 10.90 -4.28 9.07
C ALA A 236 9.81 -4.96 9.93
N ASN A 237 10.09 -5.11 11.22
CA ASN A 237 9.12 -5.57 12.22
C ASN A 237 8.21 -4.44 12.71
N MET A 238 7.08 -4.84 13.30
CA MET A 238 6.17 -3.93 14.01
C MET A 238 6.62 -3.79 15.47
N THR A 239 7.86 -3.33 15.68
CA THR A 239 8.48 -3.16 17.00
C THR A 239 9.02 -1.74 17.16
N ARG A 240 8.21 -0.73 16.81
CA ARG A 240 8.62 0.69 16.71
C ARG A 240 9.46 1.10 17.94
N TYR A 241 10.50 1.92 17.71
CA TYR A 241 11.43 2.47 18.72
C TYR A 241 12.48 1.54 19.36
N GLU A 242 12.43 0.23 19.11
CA GLU A 242 13.61 -0.66 19.31
C GLU A 242 14.59 -0.62 18.11
N ARG A 243 14.33 0.27 17.15
CA ARG A 243 15.03 0.42 15.86
C ARG A 243 16.46 0.97 16.04
N ARG A 244 17.38 0.13 16.52
CA ARG A 244 18.84 0.30 16.33
C ARG A 244 19.30 -0.24 14.97
N SER A 245 18.48 -1.07 14.34
CA SER A 245 18.75 -1.72 13.06
C SER A 245 18.16 -0.94 11.89
N MET A 246 18.92 -0.89 10.80
CA MET A 246 18.40 -0.49 9.49
C MET A 246 17.67 -1.69 8.88
N GLU A 247 16.46 -1.47 8.37
CA GLU A 247 15.67 -2.52 7.72
C GLU A 247 15.56 -2.23 6.24
N LEU A 248 15.49 -3.29 5.44
CA LEU A 248 15.33 -3.22 3.99
C LEU A 248 14.10 -4.02 3.59
N GLY A 249 13.35 -3.49 2.65
CA GLY A 249 12.29 -4.21 1.98
C GLY A 249 12.01 -3.65 0.61
N VAL A 250 10.99 -4.19 -0.01
CA VAL A 250 10.51 -3.78 -1.32
C VAL A 250 9.02 -3.54 -1.25
N LEU A 251 8.60 -2.42 -1.83
CA LEU A 251 7.22 -2.15 -2.18
C LEU A 251 7.02 -2.65 -3.62
N VAL A 252 6.12 -3.59 -3.82
CA VAL A 252 5.84 -4.20 -5.12
C VAL A 252 4.38 -4.00 -5.51
N ASP A 253 4.13 -3.76 -6.79
CA ASP A 253 2.77 -3.69 -7.35
C ASP A 253 2.50 -4.77 -8.41
N GLY A 254 1.26 -4.78 -8.94
CA GLY A 254 0.88 -5.59 -10.09
C GLY A 254 1.09 -7.09 -9.90
N LYS A 255 1.73 -7.75 -10.87
CA LYS A 255 1.90 -9.22 -10.86
C LYS A 255 2.68 -9.72 -9.63
N ALA A 256 3.73 -9.00 -9.22
CA ALA A 256 4.51 -9.36 -8.05
C ALA A 256 3.68 -9.30 -6.76
N ALA A 257 2.87 -8.25 -6.61
CA ALA A 257 1.95 -8.13 -5.47
C ALA A 257 0.92 -9.27 -5.44
N ARG A 258 0.38 -9.70 -6.59
CA ARG A 258 -0.58 -10.83 -6.64
C ARG A 258 0.03 -12.17 -6.22
N VAL A 259 1.30 -12.40 -6.56
CA VAL A 259 2.03 -13.60 -6.09
C VAL A 259 2.18 -13.55 -4.57
N VAL A 260 2.57 -12.40 -4.01
CA VAL A 260 2.61 -12.19 -2.54
C VAL A 260 1.23 -12.41 -1.92
N ALA A 261 0.17 -11.85 -2.52
CA ALA A 261 -1.20 -11.98 -2.07
C ALA A 261 -1.66 -13.45 -2.04
N SER A 262 -1.20 -14.27 -2.97
CA SER A 262 -1.53 -15.69 -3.02
C SER A 262 -0.94 -16.46 -1.83
N VAL A 263 0.31 -16.14 -1.45
CA VAL A 263 0.96 -16.71 -0.25
C VAL A 263 0.29 -16.21 1.02
N VAL A 264 0.01 -14.91 1.12
CA VAL A 264 -0.68 -14.32 2.28
C VAL A 264 -2.07 -14.93 2.46
N ARG A 265 -2.83 -15.12 1.37
CA ARG A 265 -4.13 -15.77 1.41
C ARG A 265 -4.05 -17.21 1.89
N ALA A 266 -3.02 -17.96 1.47
CA ALA A 266 -2.80 -19.32 1.97
C ALA A 266 -2.56 -19.32 3.49
N VAL A 267 -1.73 -18.39 3.99
CA VAL A 267 -1.51 -18.21 5.44
C VAL A 267 -2.80 -17.86 6.16
N GLU A 268 -3.58 -16.92 5.63
CA GLU A 268 -4.87 -16.52 6.20
C GLU A 268 -5.84 -17.70 6.30
N ILE A 269 -5.97 -18.53 5.27
CA ILE A 269 -6.87 -19.70 5.24
C ILE A 269 -6.57 -20.66 6.40
N VAL A 270 -5.29 -20.91 6.69
CA VAL A 270 -4.89 -21.90 7.69
C VAL A 270 -4.66 -21.31 9.08
N ALA A 271 -4.46 -19.99 9.20
CA ALA A 271 -4.24 -19.33 10.47
C ALA A 271 -5.50 -19.33 11.35
N GLU A 272 -5.33 -19.60 12.64
CA GLU A 272 -6.44 -19.70 13.58
C GLU A 272 -6.96 -18.32 13.97
N ARG A 273 -8.27 -18.11 13.91
CA ARG A 273 -8.89 -16.87 14.39
C ARG A 273 -8.74 -16.72 15.90
N VAL A 274 -8.33 -15.53 16.34
CA VAL A 274 -8.23 -15.16 17.75
C VAL A 274 -9.53 -14.45 18.15
N SER A 275 -10.26 -15.02 19.10
CA SER A 275 -11.50 -14.43 19.63
C SER A 275 -11.29 -13.88 21.03
N ALA A 276 -12.06 -12.84 21.39
CA ALA A 276 -12.10 -12.30 22.75
C ALA A 276 -12.60 -13.33 23.78
N ASP A 277 -13.34 -14.35 23.34
CA ASP A 277 -14.09 -15.29 24.19
C ASP A 277 -13.31 -16.57 24.56
N ARG A 278 -12.10 -16.79 24.04
CA ARG A 278 -11.31 -17.98 24.36
C ARG A 278 -10.48 -17.78 25.63
N ARG A 279 -10.94 -18.36 26.75
CA ARG A 279 -10.08 -18.71 27.89
C ARG A 279 -8.87 -19.50 27.36
N ARG A 280 -7.66 -19.02 27.68
CA ARG A 280 -6.37 -19.60 27.25
C ARG A 280 -6.36 -21.12 27.46
N PRO A 281 -6.10 -21.96 26.43
CA PRO A 281 -5.53 -23.27 26.72
C PRO A 281 -4.11 -23.03 27.23
N ALA A 282 -3.83 -23.48 28.45
CA ALA A 282 -2.50 -23.48 29.03
C ALA A 282 -1.64 -24.44 28.20
N PHE A 283 -0.68 -23.90 27.46
CA PHE A 283 0.41 -24.68 26.88
C PHE A 283 1.69 -24.40 27.66
N PRO A 284 2.55 -25.41 27.84
CA PRO A 284 3.76 -25.29 28.66
C PRO A 284 4.69 -24.21 28.10
N ALA A 285 5.38 -23.52 29.00
CA ALA A 285 6.33 -22.48 28.67
C ALA A 285 7.40 -23.01 27.69
N PRO A 286 7.87 -22.18 26.74
CA PRO A 286 8.98 -22.56 25.88
C PRO A 286 10.21 -22.86 26.74
N ALA A 287 10.87 -23.98 26.45
CA ALA A 287 12.17 -24.30 27.02
C ALA A 287 13.13 -23.12 26.77
N SER A 288 13.88 -22.76 27.80
CA SER A 288 14.79 -21.61 27.84
C SER A 288 15.61 -21.46 26.56
N SER A 289 15.45 -20.31 25.92
CA SER A 289 16.24 -19.84 24.79
C SER A 289 17.73 -19.75 25.17
N GLN A 290 18.52 -20.70 24.68
CA GLN A 290 19.99 -20.59 24.65
C GLN A 290 20.57 -20.50 23.24
N GLU A 291 19.74 -20.42 22.20
CA GLU A 291 20.22 -20.27 20.81
C GLU A 291 19.57 -19.05 20.15
N ALA A 292 20.09 -17.88 20.50
CA ALA A 292 20.02 -16.68 19.69
C ALA A 292 21.44 -16.10 19.60
N ARG A 293 22.16 -16.50 18.54
CA ARG A 293 23.30 -15.78 17.99
C ARG A 293 23.03 -15.57 16.51
#